data_AF-A0A936Y2U9-F1
#
_entry.id   AF-A0A936Y2U9-F1
#
_cell.length_a   1.000
_cell.length_b   1.000
_cell.length_c   1.000
_cell.angle_alpha   90.00
_cell.angle_beta   90.00
_cell.angle_gamma   90.00
#
_symmetry.space_group_name_H-M   'P 1'
#
loop_
_entity.id
_entity.type
_entity.pdbx_description
1 polymer ?
#
loop_
_entity_poly.entity_id
_entity_poly.type
_entity_poly.pdbx_seq_one_letter_code
_entity_poly.pdbx_strand_id
1 'polypeptide(L)'
;MIAVFNWLVFGMAGNLNYTFVLLTGISFWMLCILAIHQVKLSVEKNDSATIHQTILVFFVINILVSLTVYASIVWEIGQINPYRYQGNYQKYFIGTGDYIKGLTFDTSTTNAVISALGVIYFLFQRKNMLTLLCMIVLLLTGSNFTNLLLCCTLLYVFFFQSNKDQKSMIIICFVMLVTFLVKVSPQNNQYVTAAWQKVFNIQKRDKKNEKAAIPITERPDSVLTITERKEKFAQLYLDSINISLAKKNTKKPLPGTSITAGIMGRPVIPGDSIHTPKFQHRNDTNASEKKLVQFIKSNTDQLRISSHLLKQAKLPGKLVALQQTFRFFTQHPAKIFTGTGIGKFSSKLAFRATAMNLTGGYPAKLVYINDDFKSNHLDLYLFYFTDKDDYHSVMNSPNSTYDQLLSEYGLAGLLSFVIFYLVFFAKQVKKHAAAIPVILFMLGAFFIEYWFEQLSVVIFFELLILLNIKETTVNKNNATS
;
A
#
# COMPACT_ATOMS: atom_id res chain seq x y z
N MET A 1 19.70 13.97 -19.73
CA MET A 1 21.08 13.79 -20.25
C MET A 1 21.52 12.33 -20.21
N ILE A 2 21.62 11.68 -19.03
CA ILE A 2 22.04 10.26 -18.90
C ILE A 2 21.26 9.32 -19.83
N ALA A 3 19.93 9.45 -19.88
CA ALA A 3 19.08 8.64 -20.74
C ALA A 3 19.37 8.78 -22.24
N VAL A 4 19.60 10.01 -22.71
CA VAL A 4 19.92 10.29 -24.12
C VAL A 4 21.31 9.76 -24.46
N PHE A 5 22.27 9.92 -23.55
CA PHE A 5 23.59 9.34 -23.70
C PHE A 5 23.51 7.81 -23.84
N ASN A 6 22.77 7.13 -22.96
CA ASN A 6 22.57 5.68 -23.06
C ASN A 6 21.90 5.28 -24.39
N TRP A 7 20.94 6.07 -24.86
CA TRP A 7 20.27 5.80 -26.14
C TRP A 7 21.21 5.91 -27.34
N LEU A 8 22.07 6.93 -27.39
CA LEU A 8 23.05 7.13 -28.45
C LEU A 8 24.18 6.10 -28.41
N VAL A 9 24.79 5.90 -27.24
CA VAL A 9 26.02 5.09 -27.09
C VAL A 9 25.76 3.60 -27.23
N PHE A 10 24.61 3.10 -26.75
CA PHE A 10 24.30 1.68 -26.80
C PHE A 10 23.51 1.28 -28.07
N GLY A 11 23.53 2.12 -29.12
CA GLY A 11 23.02 1.76 -30.45
C GLY A 11 21.51 1.61 -30.55
N MET A 12 20.73 2.24 -29.66
CA MET A 12 19.28 2.03 -29.57
C MET A 12 18.47 2.98 -30.47
N ALA A 13 19.13 3.88 -31.20
CA ALA A 13 18.49 4.88 -32.06
C ALA A 13 17.58 4.30 -33.16
N GLY A 14 17.78 3.02 -33.54
CA GLY A 14 16.96 2.34 -34.55
C GLY A 14 15.69 1.66 -34.02
N ASN A 15 15.51 1.50 -32.71
CA ASN A 15 14.34 0.81 -32.15
C ASN A 15 13.20 1.81 -31.89
N LEU A 16 12.22 1.87 -32.80
CA LEU A 16 11.07 2.79 -32.72
C LEU A 16 10.30 2.67 -31.39
N ASN A 17 10.00 1.44 -30.95
CA ASN A 17 9.23 1.20 -29.74
C ASN A 17 9.99 1.73 -28.51
N TYR A 18 11.31 1.47 -28.46
CA TYR A 18 12.14 2.01 -27.38
C TYR A 18 12.26 3.53 -27.44
N THR A 19 12.41 4.12 -28.62
CA THR A 19 12.46 5.58 -28.79
C THR A 19 11.19 6.22 -28.22
N PHE A 20 10.02 5.60 -28.40
CA PHE A 20 8.79 6.10 -27.80
C PHE A 20 8.77 5.98 -26.26
N VAL A 21 9.30 4.89 -25.69
CA VAL A 21 9.52 4.76 -24.24
C VAL A 21 10.45 5.88 -23.75
N LEU A 22 11.58 6.10 -24.41
CA LEU A 22 12.53 7.16 -24.05
C LEU A 22 11.88 8.55 -24.07
N LEU A 23 11.17 8.89 -25.14
CA LEU A 23 10.47 10.17 -25.27
C LEU A 23 9.40 10.34 -24.19
N THR A 24 8.67 9.28 -23.86
CA THR A 24 7.67 9.29 -22.77
C THR A 24 8.34 9.50 -21.40
N GLY A 25 9.48 8.87 -21.14
CA GLY A 25 10.21 9.11 -19.88
C GLY A 25 10.79 10.51 -19.80
N ILE A 26 11.33 11.04 -20.90
CA ILE A 26 11.80 12.45 -20.97
C ILE A 26 10.63 13.40 -20.71
N SER A 27 9.44 13.14 -21.27
CA SER A 27 8.28 13.99 -21.03
C SER A 27 7.84 13.96 -19.57
N PHE A 28 7.89 12.82 -18.87
CA PHE A 28 7.65 12.78 -17.42
C PHE A 28 8.64 13.63 -16.63
N TRP A 29 9.95 13.56 -16.93
CA TRP A 29 10.93 14.43 -16.27
C TRP A 29 10.71 15.91 -16.55
N MET A 30 10.36 16.26 -17.79
CA MET A 30 10.00 17.64 -18.14
C MET A 30 8.75 18.10 -17.39
N LEU A 31 7.73 17.26 -17.25
CA LEU A 31 6.56 17.57 -16.45
C LEU A 31 6.90 17.73 -14.96
N CYS A 32 7.84 16.93 -14.42
CA CYS A 32 8.32 17.13 -13.05
C CYS A 32 8.99 18.50 -12.87
N ILE A 33 9.85 18.90 -13.82
CA ILE A 33 10.53 20.21 -13.80
C ILE A 33 9.50 21.35 -13.89
N LEU A 34 8.53 21.23 -14.79
CA LEU A 34 7.45 22.21 -14.92
C LEU A 34 6.60 22.27 -13.65
N ALA A 35 6.27 21.13 -13.06
CA ALA A 35 5.50 21.06 -11.83
C ALA A 35 6.20 21.77 -10.67
N ILE A 36 7.47 21.43 -10.38
CA ILE A 36 8.21 22.11 -9.30
C ILE A 36 8.40 23.60 -9.59
N HIS A 37 8.60 23.98 -10.86
CA HIS A 37 8.66 25.38 -11.25
C HIS A 37 7.35 26.12 -10.94
N GLN A 38 6.20 25.52 -11.27
CA GLN A 38 4.89 26.11 -10.96
C GLN A 38 4.61 26.16 -9.45
N VAL A 39 4.98 25.12 -8.69
CA VAL A 39 4.87 25.15 -7.22
C VAL A 39 5.71 26.29 -6.65
N LYS A 40 6.97 26.42 -7.08
CA LYS A 40 7.85 27.50 -6.64
C LYS A 40 7.27 28.88 -6.96
N LEU A 41 6.83 29.11 -8.19
CA LEU A 41 6.20 30.38 -8.58
C LEU A 41 4.95 30.67 -7.76
N SER A 42 4.13 29.66 -7.49
CA SER A 42 2.94 29.79 -6.65
C SER A 42 3.31 30.20 -5.22
N VAL A 43 4.34 29.59 -4.65
CA VAL A 43 4.84 29.93 -3.31
C VAL A 43 5.42 31.35 -3.26
N GLU A 44 6.14 31.78 -4.30
CA GLU A 44 6.72 33.12 -4.35
C GLU A 44 5.65 34.21 -4.48
N LYS A 45 4.67 34.02 -5.37
CA LYS A 45 3.65 35.02 -5.71
C LYS A 45 2.54 35.18 -4.66
N ASN A 46 2.17 34.12 -3.96
CA ASN A 46 1.07 34.16 -2.98
C ASN A 46 1.60 34.30 -1.56
N ASP A 47 0.90 35.02 -0.69
CA ASP A 47 1.23 35.09 0.73
C ASP A 47 1.10 33.71 1.41
N SER A 48 1.85 33.52 2.50
CA SER A 48 1.86 32.23 3.21
C SER A 48 0.48 31.84 3.73
N ALA A 49 -0.35 32.81 4.16
CA ALA A 49 -1.68 32.54 4.69
C ALA A 49 -2.62 31.97 3.60
N THR A 50 -2.60 32.55 2.40
CA THR A 50 -3.34 31.99 1.25
C THR A 50 -2.91 30.56 0.95
N ILE A 51 -1.60 30.27 0.94
CA ILE A 51 -1.10 28.91 0.67
C ILE A 51 -1.55 27.93 1.76
N HIS A 52 -1.49 28.31 3.04
CA HIS A 52 -2.00 27.49 4.14
C HIS A 52 -3.50 27.21 4.01
N GLN A 53 -4.28 28.19 3.56
CA GLN A 53 -5.71 28.04 3.32
C GLN A 53 -5.97 27.09 2.15
N THR A 54 -5.21 27.19 1.05
CA THR A 54 -5.28 26.24 -0.07
C THR A 54 -4.96 24.81 0.38
N ILE A 55 -3.90 24.62 1.16
CA ILE A 55 -3.54 23.31 1.73
C ILE A 55 -4.67 22.77 2.63
N LEU A 56 -5.27 23.64 3.46
CA LEU A 56 -6.39 23.27 4.31
C LEU A 56 -7.58 22.79 3.47
N VAL A 57 -7.99 23.55 2.45
CA VAL A 57 -9.10 23.20 1.56
C VAL A 57 -8.81 21.89 0.85
N PHE A 58 -7.59 21.70 0.32
CA PHE A 58 -7.17 20.43 -0.30
C PHE A 58 -7.38 19.24 0.64
N PHE A 59 -6.92 19.33 1.89
CA PHE A 59 -7.09 18.24 2.85
C PHE A 59 -8.54 18.00 3.25
N VAL A 60 -9.33 19.05 3.44
CA VAL A 60 -10.77 18.92 3.72
C VAL A 60 -11.47 18.18 2.58
N ILE A 61 -11.20 18.55 1.32
CA ILE A 61 -11.75 17.84 0.15
C ILE A 61 -11.27 16.38 0.13
N ASN A 62 -9.98 16.13 0.34
CA ASN A 62 -9.44 14.76 0.35
C ASN A 62 -10.08 13.89 1.45
N ILE A 63 -10.32 14.46 2.63
CA ILE A 63 -11.03 13.81 3.73
C ILE A 63 -12.47 13.49 3.33
N LEU A 64 -13.20 14.47 2.78
CA LEU A 64 -14.60 14.27 2.37
C LEU A 64 -14.73 13.19 1.30
N VAL A 65 -13.87 13.20 0.28
CA VAL A 65 -13.84 12.18 -0.79
C VAL A 65 -13.57 10.80 -0.18
N SER A 66 -12.55 10.69 0.69
CA SER A 66 -12.19 9.42 1.31
C SER A 66 -13.31 8.86 2.21
N LEU A 67 -13.95 9.71 3.01
CA LEU A 67 -15.07 9.33 3.87
C LEU A 67 -16.33 8.99 3.06
N THR A 68 -16.56 9.67 1.94
CA THR A 68 -17.69 9.36 1.03
C THR A 68 -17.52 7.98 0.42
N VAL A 69 -16.31 7.63 -0.04
CA VAL A 69 -16.00 6.29 -0.56
C VAL A 69 -16.16 5.23 0.54
N TYR A 70 -15.69 5.51 1.76
CA TYR A 70 -15.92 4.59 2.88
C TYR A 70 -17.42 4.40 3.17
N ALA A 71 -18.19 5.49 3.22
CA ALA A 71 -19.62 5.46 3.48
C ALA A 71 -20.39 4.72 2.37
N SER A 72 -19.99 4.86 1.11
CA SER A 72 -20.61 4.12 0.01
C SER A 72 -20.35 2.62 0.12
N ILE A 73 -19.16 2.20 0.57
CA ILE A 73 -18.85 0.79 0.85
C ILE A 73 -19.72 0.28 2.00
N VAL A 74 -19.81 1.02 3.11
CA VAL A 74 -20.68 0.68 4.26
C VAL A 74 -22.13 0.53 3.83
N TRP A 75 -22.61 1.44 2.97
CA TRP A 75 -23.96 1.39 2.40
C TRP A 75 -24.17 0.16 1.52
N GLU A 76 -23.23 -0.15 0.62
CA GLU A 76 -23.29 -1.32 -0.27
C GLU A 76 -23.39 -2.64 0.50
N ILE A 77 -22.65 -2.78 1.61
CA ILE A 77 -22.60 -4.04 2.36
C ILE A 77 -23.56 -4.11 3.55
N GLY A 78 -24.13 -2.97 3.98
CA GLY A 78 -24.99 -2.88 5.16
C GLY A 78 -24.27 -3.13 6.50
N GLN A 79 -22.95 -2.96 6.55
CA GLN A 79 -22.12 -3.15 7.76
C GLN A 79 -21.18 -1.98 7.99
N ILE A 80 -21.14 -1.47 9.22
CA ILE A 80 -20.34 -0.30 9.62
C ILE A 80 -18.83 -0.57 9.47
N ASN A 81 -18.39 -1.81 9.71
CA ASN A 81 -16.98 -2.19 9.62
C ASN A 81 -16.71 -3.11 8.41
N PRO A 82 -16.44 -2.55 7.23
CA PRO A 82 -16.11 -3.32 6.02
C PRO A 82 -14.84 -4.17 6.17
N TYR A 83 -13.93 -3.82 7.07
CA TYR A 83 -12.70 -4.60 7.29
C TYR A 83 -12.93 -5.99 7.87
N ARG A 84 -14.11 -6.23 8.45
CA ARG A 84 -14.52 -7.53 8.97
C ARG A 84 -15.55 -8.22 8.08
N TYR A 85 -15.95 -7.58 6.98
CA TYR A 85 -16.94 -8.10 6.07
C TYR A 85 -16.33 -9.16 5.16
N GLN A 86 -16.67 -10.42 5.42
CA GLN A 86 -16.22 -11.57 4.61
C GLN A 86 -17.15 -11.91 3.45
N GLY A 87 -18.32 -11.28 3.37
CA GLY A 87 -19.26 -11.50 2.26
C GLY A 87 -18.71 -11.01 0.92
N ASN A 88 -19.46 -11.26 -0.15
CA ASN A 88 -19.08 -10.89 -1.52
C ASN A 88 -17.67 -11.39 -1.90
N TYR A 89 -17.37 -12.64 -1.55
CA TYR A 89 -16.07 -13.25 -1.82
C TYR A 89 -14.89 -12.47 -1.22
N GLN A 90 -15.13 -11.83 -0.06
CA GLN A 90 -14.14 -11.01 0.65
C GLN A 90 -13.65 -9.78 -0.13
N LYS A 91 -14.45 -9.25 -1.07
CA LYS A 91 -14.15 -8.03 -1.83
C LYS A 91 -13.64 -6.89 -0.95
N TYR A 92 -14.30 -6.64 0.18
CA TYR A 92 -13.97 -5.53 1.06
C TYR A 92 -13.00 -5.92 2.17
N PHE A 93 -13.28 -6.88 3.05
CA PHE A 93 -12.35 -7.44 4.05
C PHE A 93 -10.97 -6.72 4.27
N ILE A 94 -9.84 -7.39 4.01
CA ILE A 94 -8.50 -6.79 4.15
C ILE A 94 -8.26 -5.69 3.10
N GLY A 95 -8.84 -5.85 1.90
CA GLY A 95 -8.68 -4.94 0.75
C GLY A 95 -9.50 -3.65 0.80
N THR A 96 -10.23 -3.36 1.89
CA THR A 96 -11.16 -2.22 1.96
C THR A 96 -10.40 -0.92 1.69
N GLY A 97 -9.20 -0.83 2.27
CA GLY A 97 -8.33 0.33 2.11
C GLY A 97 -7.93 0.61 0.67
N ASP A 98 -7.85 -0.40 -0.19
CA ASP A 98 -7.44 -0.28 -1.60
C ASP A 98 -8.43 0.53 -2.45
N TYR A 99 -9.67 0.62 -2.00
CA TYR A 99 -10.71 1.42 -2.62
C TYR A 99 -10.64 2.90 -2.22
N ILE A 100 -9.95 3.26 -1.13
CA ILE A 100 -9.95 4.62 -0.57
C ILE A 100 -8.78 5.43 -1.15
N LYS A 101 -8.92 5.83 -2.41
CA LYS A 101 -7.89 6.50 -3.23
C LYS A 101 -7.79 8.03 -3.03
N GLY A 102 -8.71 8.61 -2.28
CA GLY A 102 -8.74 10.06 -2.02
C GLY A 102 -8.91 10.90 -3.29
N LEU A 103 -8.54 12.17 -3.20
CA LEU A 103 -8.72 13.17 -4.26
C LEU A 103 -7.85 12.92 -5.49
N THR A 104 -6.74 12.21 -5.33
CA THR A 104 -5.82 11.92 -6.45
C THR A 104 -6.34 10.83 -7.39
N PHE A 105 -7.30 10.01 -6.95
CA PHE A 105 -7.86 8.87 -7.67
C PHE A 105 -6.82 7.84 -8.20
N ASP A 106 -5.56 7.90 -7.73
CA ASP A 106 -4.47 7.02 -8.19
C ASP A 106 -4.49 5.69 -7.42
N THR A 107 -3.76 5.61 -6.31
CA THR A 107 -3.72 4.42 -5.45
C THR A 107 -4.09 4.77 -4.00
N SER A 108 -4.56 3.78 -3.24
CA SER A 108 -4.77 3.91 -1.79
C SER A 108 -3.48 4.32 -1.07
N THR A 109 -2.33 3.81 -1.52
CA THR A 109 -1.02 4.18 -1.02
C THR A 109 -0.70 5.66 -1.26
N THR A 110 -1.05 6.22 -2.43
CA THR A 110 -0.92 7.67 -2.70
C THR A 110 -1.71 8.49 -1.69
N ASN A 111 -2.97 8.10 -1.43
CA ASN A 111 -3.81 8.76 -0.43
C ASN A 111 -3.24 8.61 0.98
N ALA A 112 -2.76 7.42 1.34
CA ALA A 112 -2.13 7.16 2.63
C ALA A 112 -0.96 8.11 2.88
N VAL A 113 -0.07 8.25 1.90
CA VAL A 113 1.12 9.11 2.01
C VAL A 113 0.72 10.58 2.10
N ILE A 114 -0.27 11.04 1.34
CA ILE A 114 -0.82 12.40 1.44
C ILE A 114 -1.44 12.65 2.83
N SER A 115 -2.27 11.73 3.32
CA SER A 115 -2.89 11.84 4.64
C SER A 115 -1.85 11.85 5.76
N ALA A 116 -0.80 11.05 5.65
CA ALA A 116 0.30 11.06 6.62
C ALA A 116 1.10 12.39 6.59
N LEU A 117 1.34 12.97 5.41
CA LEU A 117 1.87 14.34 5.29
C LEU A 117 0.94 15.35 5.98
N GLY A 118 -0.39 15.17 5.85
CA GLY A 118 -1.40 15.97 6.53
C GLY A 118 -1.32 15.86 8.06
N VAL A 119 -1.16 14.65 8.59
CA VAL A 119 -0.95 14.42 10.03
C VAL A 119 0.27 15.20 10.52
N ILE A 120 1.41 15.07 9.83
CA ILE A 120 2.64 15.78 10.22
C ILE A 120 2.44 17.30 10.13
N TYR A 121 1.91 17.79 9.01
CA TYR A 121 1.74 19.21 8.77
C TYR A 121 0.79 19.88 9.79
N PHE A 122 -0.41 19.30 10.01
CA PHE A 122 -1.38 19.89 10.93
C PHE A 122 -0.99 19.76 12.40
N LEU A 123 -0.16 18.77 12.75
CA LEU A 123 0.44 18.66 14.08
C LEU A 123 1.35 19.86 14.38
N PHE A 124 2.15 20.31 13.40
CA PHE A 124 2.99 21.50 13.57
C PHE A 124 2.19 22.80 13.52
N GLN A 125 1.11 22.83 12.74
CA GLN A 125 0.17 23.97 12.69
C GLN A 125 -0.80 24.02 13.89
N ARG A 126 -0.69 23.08 14.85
CA ARG A 126 -1.56 22.95 16.03
C ARG A 126 -3.07 22.84 15.69
N LYS A 127 -3.39 22.33 14.50
CA LYS A 127 -4.77 22.07 14.07
C LYS A 127 -5.15 20.63 14.44
N ASN A 128 -5.38 20.41 15.73
CA ASN A 128 -5.59 19.06 16.30
C ASN A 128 -6.73 18.29 15.61
N MET A 129 -7.86 18.94 15.31
CA MET A 129 -8.97 18.28 14.64
C MET A 129 -8.62 17.80 13.23
N LEU A 130 -7.92 18.60 12.44
CA LEU A 130 -7.48 18.19 11.10
C LEU A 130 -6.39 17.10 11.17
N THR A 131 -5.54 17.13 12.20
CA THR A 131 -4.57 16.06 12.47
C THR A 131 -5.29 14.72 12.69
N LEU A 132 -6.32 14.73 13.54
CA LEU A 132 -7.17 13.56 13.80
C LEU A 132 -7.89 13.06 12.54
N LEU A 133 -8.49 13.95 11.77
CA LEU A 133 -9.20 13.58 10.54
C LEU A 133 -8.24 12.99 9.49
N CYS A 134 -7.05 13.56 9.32
CA CYS A 134 -6.01 12.99 8.45
C CYS A 134 -5.57 11.61 8.95
N MET A 135 -5.45 11.42 10.27
CA MET A 135 -5.13 10.13 10.86
C MET A 135 -6.23 9.09 10.62
N ILE A 136 -7.51 9.46 10.75
CA ILE A 136 -8.64 8.59 10.42
C ILE A 136 -8.55 8.14 8.97
N VAL A 137 -8.41 9.07 8.03
CA VAL A 137 -8.32 8.74 6.59
C VAL A 137 -7.13 7.85 6.30
N LEU A 138 -5.95 8.15 6.87
CA LEU A 138 -4.76 7.31 6.75
C LEU A 138 -5.05 5.88 7.23
N LEU A 139 -5.64 5.70 8.41
CA LEU A 139 -5.97 4.39 8.94
C LEU A 139 -6.97 3.66 8.03
N LEU A 140 -7.98 4.38 7.52
CA LEU A 140 -8.94 3.86 6.57
C LEU A 140 -8.33 3.50 5.20
N THR A 141 -7.11 3.90 4.85
CA THR A 141 -6.43 3.38 3.66
C THR A 141 -5.81 1.99 3.88
N GLY A 142 -5.69 1.53 5.13
CA GLY A 142 -5.11 0.21 5.44
C GLY A 142 -3.62 0.06 5.13
N SER A 143 -2.90 1.13 4.76
CA SER A 143 -1.50 1.06 4.34
C SER A 143 -0.53 0.84 5.50
N ASN A 144 -0.23 -0.43 5.80
CA ASN A 144 0.65 -0.82 6.92
C ASN A 144 2.06 -0.20 6.82
N PHE A 145 2.63 -0.11 5.61
CA PHE A 145 3.96 0.47 5.42
C PHE A 145 3.98 1.97 5.71
N THR A 146 3.00 2.72 5.20
CA THR A 146 2.87 4.16 5.48
C THR A 146 2.62 4.43 6.96
N ASN A 147 1.80 3.60 7.62
CA ASN A 147 1.59 3.68 9.06
C ASN A 147 2.88 3.47 9.86
N LEU A 148 3.67 2.45 9.52
CA LEU A 148 4.96 2.18 10.15
C LEU A 148 5.91 3.37 9.99
N LEU A 149 6.00 3.90 8.78
CA LEU A 149 6.86 5.03 8.47
C LEU A 149 6.40 6.29 9.22
N LEU A 150 5.10 6.59 9.26
CA LEU A 150 4.57 7.68 10.07
C LEU A 150 4.87 7.47 11.55
N CYS A 151 4.77 6.25 12.08
CA CYS A 151 5.14 5.97 13.47
C CYS A 151 6.59 6.33 13.77
N CYS A 152 7.53 5.91 12.92
CA CYS A 152 8.94 6.26 13.05
C CYS A 152 9.14 7.79 13.05
N THR A 153 8.46 8.50 12.13
CA THR A 153 8.51 9.96 12.05
C THR A 153 7.91 10.63 13.30
N LEU A 154 6.77 10.16 13.78
CA LEU A 154 6.13 10.71 14.99
C LEU A 154 6.93 10.42 16.25
N LEU A 155 7.60 9.27 16.35
CA LEU A 155 8.55 8.99 17.44
C LEU A 155 9.72 9.98 17.42
N TYR A 156 10.29 10.23 16.24
CA TYR A 156 11.32 11.27 16.09
C TYR A 156 10.80 12.64 16.55
N VAL A 157 9.61 13.05 16.11
CA VAL A 157 8.99 14.33 16.54
C VAL A 157 8.73 14.34 18.06
N PHE A 158 8.27 13.22 18.62
CA PHE A 158 7.98 13.06 20.04
C PHE A 158 9.22 13.31 20.91
N PHE A 159 10.37 12.75 20.53
CA PHE A 159 11.60 12.87 21.31
C PHE A 159 12.32 14.20 21.09
N PHE A 160 12.33 14.74 19.86
CA PHE A 160 13.24 15.82 19.49
C PHE A 160 12.61 17.17 19.17
N GLN A 161 11.34 17.24 18.74
CA GLN A 161 10.79 18.46 18.12
C GLN A 161 9.38 18.87 18.59
N SER A 162 8.81 18.19 19.59
CA SER A 162 7.43 18.43 20.03
C SER A 162 7.32 19.15 21.37
N ASN A 163 6.29 19.99 21.50
CA ASN A 163 5.84 20.55 22.77
C ASN A 163 4.87 19.59 23.50
N LYS A 164 4.43 19.95 24.72
CA LYS A 164 3.53 19.11 25.53
C LYS A 164 2.23 18.74 24.80
N ASP A 165 1.61 19.70 24.11
CA ASP A 165 0.34 19.49 23.41
C ASP A 165 0.52 18.54 22.22
N GLN A 166 1.59 18.71 21.45
CA GLN A 166 1.94 17.84 20.32
C GLN A 166 2.28 16.42 20.80
N LYS A 167 2.96 16.27 21.94
CA LYS A 167 3.22 14.95 22.54
C LYS A 167 1.92 14.23 22.87
N SER A 168 0.95 14.93 23.48
CA SER A 168 -0.38 14.39 23.74
C SER A 168 -1.10 13.99 22.45
N MET A 169 -1.04 14.84 21.43
CA MET A 169 -1.63 14.56 20.11
C MET A 169 -1.00 13.33 19.44
N ILE A 170 0.33 13.18 19.52
CA ILE A 170 1.06 12.01 19.02
C ILE A 170 0.62 10.73 19.75
N ILE A 171 0.48 10.77 21.08
CA ILE A 171 -0.03 9.64 21.86
C ILE A 171 -1.43 9.24 21.40
N ILE A 172 -2.32 10.21 21.16
CA ILE A 172 -3.67 9.95 20.61
C ILE A 172 -3.57 9.27 19.24
N CYS A 173 -2.71 9.74 18.33
CA CYS A 173 -2.49 9.10 17.04
C CYS A 173 -2.03 7.63 17.20
N PHE A 174 -1.12 7.33 18.13
CA PHE A 174 -0.70 5.95 18.40
C PHE A 174 -1.84 5.09 18.95
N VAL A 175 -2.63 5.63 19.88
CA VAL A 175 -3.81 4.92 20.42
C VAL A 175 -4.83 4.63 19.31
N MET A 176 -5.05 5.57 18.39
CA MET A 176 -5.93 5.35 17.23
C MET A 176 -5.40 4.24 16.32
N LEU A 177 -4.10 4.23 16.03
CA LEU A 177 -3.47 3.17 15.23
C LEU A 177 -3.62 1.79 15.90
N VAL A 178 -3.31 1.68 17.19
CA VAL A 178 -3.46 0.42 17.95
C VAL A 178 -4.94 -0.01 17.96
N THR A 179 -5.85 0.92 18.20
CA THR A 179 -7.30 0.64 18.18
C THR A 179 -7.74 0.16 16.81
N PHE A 180 -7.27 0.78 15.73
CA PHE A 180 -7.56 0.35 14.37
C PHE A 180 -7.05 -1.07 14.11
N LEU A 181 -5.79 -1.36 14.44
CA LEU A 181 -5.19 -2.67 14.23
C LEU A 181 -5.80 -3.77 15.09
N VAL A 182 -6.35 -3.46 16.27
CA VAL A 182 -6.95 -4.48 17.16
C VAL A 182 -8.45 -4.63 16.94
N LYS A 183 -9.17 -3.53 16.75
CA LYS A 183 -10.64 -3.51 16.73
C LYS A 183 -11.21 -3.34 15.33
N VAL A 184 -10.59 -2.55 14.45
CA VAL A 184 -11.14 -2.31 13.10
C VAL A 184 -10.66 -3.40 12.13
N SER A 185 -9.34 -3.58 12.00
CA SER A 185 -8.70 -4.54 11.09
C SER A 185 -7.70 -5.46 11.82
N PRO A 186 -8.19 -6.42 12.65
CA PRO A 186 -7.33 -7.40 13.35
C PRO A 186 -6.48 -8.25 12.40
N GLN A 187 -6.91 -8.43 11.16
CA GLN A 187 -6.20 -9.19 10.13
C GLN A 187 -4.92 -8.46 9.67
N ASN A 188 -4.95 -7.12 9.59
CA ASN A 188 -3.75 -6.34 9.27
C ASN A 188 -2.65 -6.51 10.34
N ASN A 189 -3.03 -6.71 11.61
CA ASN A 189 -2.05 -7.02 12.66
C ASN A 189 -1.36 -8.38 12.41
N GLN A 190 -2.12 -9.40 12.01
CA GLN A 190 -1.54 -10.70 11.65
C GLN A 190 -0.57 -10.57 10.48
N TYR A 191 -0.93 -9.77 9.47
CA TYR A 191 -0.05 -9.48 8.33
C TYR A 191 1.28 -8.83 8.77
N VAL A 192 1.21 -7.77 9.58
CA VAL A 192 2.42 -7.07 10.08
C VAL A 192 3.29 -8.02 10.91
N THR A 193 2.71 -8.79 11.82
CA THR A 193 3.47 -9.74 12.65
C THR A 193 4.13 -10.84 11.81
N ALA A 194 3.47 -11.34 10.77
CA ALA A 194 4.03 -12.34 9.85
C ALA A 194 5.18 -11.75 9.02
N ALA A 195 5.04 -10.52 8.53
CA ALA A 195 6.10 -9.81 7.81
C ALA A 195 7.34 -9.63 8.69
N TRP A 196 7.17 -9.16 9.94
CA TRP A 196 8.27 -9.04 10.91
C TRP A 196 8.92 -10.39 11.23
N GLN A 197 8.12 -11.44 11.44
CA GLN A 197 8.65 -12.79 11.67
C GLN A 197 9.50 -13.30 10.50
N LYS A 198 9.08 -13.03 9.26
CA LYS A 198 9.85 -13.38 8.05
C LYS A 198 11.18 -12.63 8.00
N VAL A 199 11.18 -11.31 8.25
CA VAL A 199 12.39 -10.47 8.20
C VAL A 199 13.43 -10.90 9.25
N PHE A 200 12.99 -11.18 10.48
CA PHE A 200 13.90 -11.56 11.57
C PHE A 200 14.15 -13.07 11.66
N ASN A 201 13.68 -13.83 10.67
CA ASN A 201 13.75 -15.30 10.63
C ASN A 201 13.30 -15.95 11.96
N ILE A 202 12.33 -15.33 12.64
CA ILE A 202 11.76 -15.86 13.87
C ILE A 202 10.88 -17.03 13.45
N GLN A 203 11.45 -18.23 13.49
CA GLN A 203 10.69 -19.44 13.27
C GLN A 203 9.65 -19.54 14.39
N LYS A 204 8.40 -19.22 14.08
CA LYS A 204 7.31 -19.82 14.85
C LYS A 204 7.53 -21.31 14.69
N ARG A 205 7.77 -22.01 15.81
CA ARG A 205 7.35 -23.41 15.89
C ARG A 205 5.90 -23.35 15.47
N ASP A 206 5.60 -23.83 14.26
CA ASP A 206 4.24 -24.12 13.90
C ASP A 206 3.78 -25.04 15.02
N LYS A 207 3.04 -24.49 15.99
CA LYS A 207 2.00 -25.26 16.64
C LYS A 207 1.22 -25.69 15.43
N LYS A 208 1.50 -26.91 14.96
CA LYS A 208 0.72 -27.61 13.97
C LYS A 208 -0.66 -27.46 14.56
N ASN A 209 -1.41 -26.48 14.05
CA ASN A 209 -2.81 -26.37 14.37
C ASN A 209 -3.27 -27.68 13.80
N GLU A 210 -3.39 -28.70 14.66
CA GLU A 210 -4.21 -29.86 14.39
C GLU A 210 -5.47 -29.22 13.88
N LYS A 211 -5.65 -29.25 12.55
CA LYS A 211 -6.79 -28.61 11.89
C LYS A 211 -7.95 -29.07 12.73
N ALA A 212 -8.62 -28.15 13.44
CA ALA A 212 -9.67 -28.50 14.38
C ALA A 212 -10.52 -29.53 13.63
N ALA A 213 -10.51 -30.77 14.11
CA ALA A 213 -10.93 -31.90 13.29
C ALA A 213 -12.32 -31.55 12.80
N ILE A 214 -12.52 -31.57 11.47
CA ILE A 214 -13.82 -31.23 10.88
C ILE A 214 -14.85 -32.06 11.66
N PRO A 215 -15.88 -31.42 12.27
CA PRO A 215 -16.85 -32.12 13.08
C PRO A 215 -17.32 -33.38 12.35
N ILE A 216 -17.44 -34.50 13.06
CA ILE A 216 -17.80 -35.79 12.46
C ILE A 216 -19.11 -35.69 11.65
N THR A 217 -20.01 -34.80 12.05
CA THR A 217 -21.24 -34.44 11.33
C THR A 217 -21.04 -33.89 9.92
N GLU A 218 -19.94 -33.18 9.65
CA GLU A 218 -19.67 -32.52 8.36
C GLU A 218 -18.76 -33.36 7.45
N ARG A 219 -18.10 -34.40 7.97
CA ARG A 219 -17.21 -35.26 7.17
C ARG A 219 -18.02 -36.17 6.22
N PRO A 220 -17.58 -36.38 4.96
CA PRO A 220 -18.23 -37.33 4.06
C PRO A 220 -18.11 -38.76 4.60
N ASP A 221 -19.16 -39.57 4.46
CA ASP A 221 -19.17 -40.94 5.03
C ASP A 221 -18.06 -41.82 4.42
N SER A 222 -17.65 -41.54 3.18
CA SER A 222 -16.54 -42.22 2.50
C SER A 222 -15.19 -42.09 3.22
N VAL A 223 -15.03 -41.06 4.05
CA VAL A 223 -13.80 -40.75 4.81
C VAL A 223 -13.93 -41.11 6.30
N LEU A 224 -15.06 -41.70 6.69
CA LEU A 224 -15.35 -42.10 8.07
C LEU A 224 -15.21 -43.61 8.24
N THR A 225 -14.55 -44.00 9.32
CA THR A 225 -14.57 -45.38 9.82
C THR A 225 -15.99 -45.79 10.21
N ILE A 226 -16.25 -47.10 10.31
CA ILE A 226 -17.57 -47.63 10.69
C ILE A 226 -18.02 -47.07 12.05
N THR A 227 -17.10 -46.91 12.99
CA THR A 227 -17.36 -46.32 14.31
C THR A 227 -17.69 -44.83 14.21
N GLU A 228 -16.94 -44.05 13.44
CA GLU A 228 -17.23 -42.62 13.23
C GLU A 228 -18.56 -42.41 12.47
N ARG A 229 -18.94 -43.31 11.56
CA ARG A 229 -20.28 -43.24 10.91
C ARG A 229 -21.41 -43.46 11.91
N LYS A 230 -21.23 -44.38 12.86
CA LYS A 230 -22.21 -44.60 13.94
C LYS A 230 -22.29 -43.38 14.85
N GLU A 231 -21.15 -42.78 15.18
CA GLU A 231 -21.10 -41.55 15.96
C GLU A 231 -21.77 -40.38 15.23
N LYS A 232 -21.47 -40.20 13.94
CA LYS A 232 -22.11 -39.22 13.07
C LYS A 232 -23.63 -39.39 13.07
N PHE A 233 -24.10 -40.62 12.86
CA PHE A 233 -25.52 -40.93 12.84
C PHE A 233 -26.17 -40.61 14.20
N ALA A 234 -25.53 -40.99 15.30
CA ALA A 234 -26.04 -40.71 16.65
C ALA A 234 -26.12 -39.19 16.92
N GLN A 235 -25.09 -38.42 16.55
CA GLN A 235 -25.09 -36.96 16.68
C GLN A 235 -26.21 -36.32 15.85
N LEU A 236 -26.31 -36.66 14.56
CA LEU A 236 -27.36 -36.12 13.68
C LEU A 236 -28.77 -36.52 14.14
N TYR A 237 -28.92 -37.73 14.70
CA TYR A 237 -30.18 -38.19 15.26
C TYR A 237 -30.57 -37.42 16.52
N LEU A 238 -29.64 -37.25 17.47
CA LEU A 238 -29.86 -36.44 18.68
C LEU A 238 -30.19 -34.98 18.33
N ASP A 239 -29.50 -34.41 17.35
CA ASP A 239 -29.78 -33.07 16.84
C ASP A 239 -31.19 -33.00 16.25
N SER A 240 -31.63 -34.01 15.50
CA SER A 240 -32.99 -34.07 14.95
C SER A 240 -34.06 -34.13 16.05
N ILE A 241 -33.80 -34.88 17.13
CA ILE A 241 -34.70 -34.96 18.29
C ILE A 241 -34.76 -33.59 18.97
N ASN A 242 -33.61 -32.96 19.24
CA ASN A 242 -33.55 -31.66 19.88
C ASN A 242 -34.29 -30.59 19.06
N ILE A 243 -34.15 -30.60 17.73
CA ILE A 243 -34.89 -29.71 16.83
C ILE A 243 -36.41 -29.98 16.92
N SER A 244 -36.82 -31.26 16.96
CA SER A 244 -38.22 -31.63 17.08
C SER A 244 -38.84 -31.20 18.42
N LEU A 245 -38.09 -31.35 19.53
CA LEU A 245 -38.49 -30.96 20.86
C LEU A 245 -38.56 -29.43 20.99
N ALA A 246 -37.58 -28.71 20.45
CA ALA A 246 -37.60 -27.25 20.39
C ALA A 246 -38.81 -26.72 19.60
N LYS A 247 -39.16 -27.36 18.47
CA LYS A 247 -40.37 -27.05 17.68
C LYS A 247 -41.67 -27.36 18.42
N LYS A 248 -41.69 -28.41 19.26
CA LYS A 248 -42.86 -28.78 20.06
C LYS A 248 -43.07 -27.82 21.23
N ASN A 249 -41.98 -27.33 21.84
CA ASN A 249 -42.01 -26.39 22.95
C ASN A 249 -42.30 -24.94 22.52
N THR A 250 -42.01 -24.56 21.28
CA THR A 250 -42.33 -23.22 20.73
C THR A 250 -43.80 -23.02 20.37
N LYS A 251 -44.64 -24.06 20.41
CA LYS A 251 -46.07 -23.99 20.04
C LYS A 251 -47.04 -23.75 21.21
N LYS A 252 -46.57 -23.44 22.42
CA LYS A 252 -47.43 -22.93 23.50
C LYS A 252 -47.09 -21.47 23.80
N PRO A 253 -47.81 -20.47 23.26
CA PRO A 253 -47.83 -19.15 23.88
C PRO A 253 -48.49 -19.30 25.25
N LEU A 254 -47.69 -19.21 26.32
CA LEU A 254 -48.22 -19.08 27.68
C LEU A 254 -48.89 -17.70 27.79
N PRO A 255 -50.18 -17.61 28.16
CA PRO A 255 -50.79 -16.34 28.50
C PRO A 255 -50.33 -15.93 29.90
N GLY A 256 -49.68 -14.76 29.98
CA GLY A 256 -49.62 -13.95 31.20
C GLY A 256 -48.79 -14.52 32.34
N THR A 257 -47.49 -14.21 32.36
CA THR A 257 -46.83 -13.88 33.63
C THR A 257 -45.66 -12.95 33.37
N SER A 258 -45.74 -11.76 33.94
CA SER A 258 -44.72 -10.72 33.94
C SER A 258 -43.52 -11.19 34.76
N ILE A 259 -42.64 -11.98 34.15
CA ILE A 259 -41.37 -12.35 34.76
C ILE A 259 -40.38 -11.23 34.45
N THR A 260 -39.90 -10.63 35.54
CA THR A 260 -38.72 -9.79 35.64
C THR A 260 -37.69 -10.12 34.56
N ALA A 261 -37.32 -9.09 33.79
CA ALA A 261 -36.34 -9.14 32.71
C ALA A 261 -34.93 -9.47 33.24
N GLY A 262 -34.72 -10.73 33.60
CA GLY A 262 -33.41 -11.33 33.70
C GLY A 262 -32.84 -11.35 32.29
N ILE A 263 -31.84 -10.49 32.06
CA ILE A 263 -30.95 -10.35 30.90
C ILE A 263 -31.00 -11.59 29.99
N MET A 264 -32.04 -11.71 29.17
CA MET A 264 -32.13 -12.77 28.16
C MET A 264 -31.10 -12.38 27.10
N GLY A 265 -30.01 -13.14 27.04
CA GLY A 265 -29.00 -13.01 26.02
C GLY A 265 -29.68 -12.88 24.67
N ARG A 266 -29.35 -11.82 23.92
CA ARG A 266 -29.96 -11.51 22.62
C ARG A 266 -30.07 -12.80 21.81
N PRO A 267 -31.27 -13.15 21.30
CA PRO A 267 -31.43 -14.34 20.47
C PRO A 267 -30.40 -14.30 19.35
N VAL A 268 -29.50 -15.27 19.35
CA VAL A 268 -28.45 -15.40 18.34
C VAL A 268 -29.14 -15.80 17.05
N ILE A 269 -29.43 -14.81 16.20
CA ILE A 269 -29.90 -15.07 14.85
C ILE A 269 -28.81 -15.91 14.17
N PRO A 270 -29.09 -17.14 13.70
CA PRO A 270 -28.12 -17.95 13.00
C PRO A 270 -27.61 -17.17 11.79
N GLY A 271 -26.36 -16.72 11.83
CA GLY A 271 -25.71 -16.13 10.67
C GLY A 271 -25.52 -17.20 9.59
N ASP A 272 -25.47 -16.79 8.32
CA ASP A 272 -25.07 -17.68 7.24
C ASP A 272 -23.74 -18.38 7.61
N SER A 273 -23.63 -19.67 7.33
CA SER A 273 -22.39 -20.40 7.61
C SER A 273 -21.23 -19.76 6.86
N ILE A 274 -20.14 -19.46 7.59
CA ILE A 274 -18.89 -18.94 7.03
C ILE A 274 -18.24 -19.92 6.04
N HIS A 275 -18.71 -21.16 6.01
CA HIS A 275 -18.28 -22.19 5.05
C HIS A 275 -19.04 -22.12 3.72
N THR A 276 -20.05 -21.26 3.59
CA THR A 276 -20.73 -21.07 2.29
C THR A 276 -19.82 -20.33 1.30
N PRO A 277 -19.93 -20.59 -0.02
CA PRO A 277 -19.07 -19.99 -1.04
C PRO A 277 -19.01 -18.46 -1.01
N LYS A 278 -20.06 -17.80 -0.51
CA LYS A 278 -20.14 -16.33 -0.40
C LYS A 278 -19.11 -15.72 0.56
N PHE A 279 -18.67 -16.49 1.57
CA PHE A 279 -17.69 -16.06 2.58
C PHE A 279 -16.29 -16.64 2.35
N GLN A 280 -16.18 -17.56 1.40
CA GLN A 280 -14.90 -18.11 0.97
C GLN A 280 -14.26 -17.16 -0.04
N HIS A 281 -12.95 -17.01 0.07
CA HIS A 281 -12.18 -16.26 -0.91
C HIS A 281 -12.30 -16.94 -2.27
N ARG A 282 -12.67 -16.17 -3.29
CA ARG A 282 -12.83 -16.69 -4.65
C ARG A 282 -11.51 -16.53 -5.37
N ASN A 283 -10.75 -17.63 -5.50
CA ASN A 283 -9.55 -17.73 -6.35
C ASN A 283 -9.90 -17.67 -7.85
N ASP A 284 -10.82 -16.81 -8.24
CA ASP A 284 -11.16 -16.65 -9.64
C ASP A 284 -10.11 -15.76 -10.28
N THR A 285 -9.19 -16.39 -10.99
CA THR A 285 -8.21 -15.70 -11.81
C THR A 285 -8.94 -14.72 -12.72
N ASN A 286 -8.83 -13.43 -12.44
CA ASN A 286 -9.54 -12.42 -13.20
C ASN A 286 -8.99 -12.35 -14.63
N ALA A 287 -9.68 -11.69 -15.56
CA ALA A 287 -9.24 -11.65 -16.97
C ALA A 287 -7.81 -11.07 -17.13
N SER A 288 -7.40 -10.15 -16.25
CA SER A 288 -6.06 -9.57 -16.23
C SER A 288 -5.03 -10.57 -15.72
N GLU A 289 -5.29 -11.26 -14.61
CA GLU A 289 -4.45 -12.32 -14.06
C GLU A 289 -4.32 -13.48 -15.03
N LYS A 290 -5.38 -13.86 -15.76
CA LYS A 290 -5.31 -14.88 -16.81
C LYS A 290 -4.33 -14.48 -17.91
N LYS A 291 -4.31 -13.19 -18.30
CA LYS A 291 -3.33 -12.67 -19.25
C LYS A 291 -1.91 -12.73 -18.68
N LEU A 292 -1.73 -12.42 -17.40
CA LEU A 292 -0.43 -12.53 -16.73
C LEU A 292 0.06 -13.98 -16.65
N VAL A 293 -0.80 -14.90 -16.23
CA VAL A 293 -0.48 -16.35 -16.19
C VAL A 293 -0.18 -16.88 -17.58
N GLN A 294 -0.92 -16.45 -18.60
CA GLN A 294 -0.62 -16.80 -19.99
C GLN A 294 0.73 -16.24 -20.44
N PHE A 295 1.04 -14.98 -20.09
CA PHE A 295 2.33 -14.37 -20.36
C PHE A 295 3.47 -15.15 -19.68
N ILE A 296 3.30 -15.57 -18.42
CA ILE A 296 4.28 -16.41 -17.72
C ILE A 296 4.52 -17.71 -18.49
N LYS A 297 3.45 -18.43 -18.84
CA LYS A 297 3.53 -19.70 -19.58
C LYS A 297 4.24 -19.55 -20.93
N SER A 298 3.96 -18.48 -21.66
CA SER A 298 4.59 -18.21 -22.96
C SER A 298 6.06 -17.78 -22.86
N ASN A 299 6.57 -17.46 -21.66
CA ASN A 299 7.91 -16.92 -21.46
C ASN A 299 8.68 -17.66 -20.34
N THR A 300 8.34 -18.91 -20.09
CA THR A 300 8.85 -19.74 -18.99
C THR A 300 10.39 -19.73 -18.90
N ASP A 301 11.10 -19.82 -20.03
CA ASP A 301 12.57 -19.87 -20.06
C ASP A 301 13.26 -18.59 -19.58
N GLN A 302 12.58 -17.44 -19.72
CA GLN A 302 13.10 -16.12 -19.37
C GLN A 302 12.62 -15.64 -17.99
N LEU A 303 11.55 -16.25 -17.47
CA LEU A 303 10.88 -15.87 -16.22
C LEU A 303 11.14 -16.92 -15.14
N ARG A 304 12.38 -16.97 -14.63
CA ARG A 304 12.87 -18.04 -13.75
C ARG A 304 12.21 -18.08 -12.37
N ILE A 305 11.71 -16.95 -11.88
CA ILE A 305 11.09 -16.82 -10.56
C ILE A 305 9.61 -17.21 -10.65
N SER A 306 8.85 -16.55 -11.53
CA SER A 306 7.41 -16.79 -11.68
C SER A 306 7.06 -18.16 -12.28
N SER A 307 7.98 -18.80 -13.01
CA SER A 307 7.84 -20.19 -13.47
C SER A 307 8.10 -21.25 -12.39
N HIS A 308 8.43 -20.85 -11.15
CA HIS A 308 8.81 -21.72 -10.04
C HIS A 308 10.08 -22.58 -10.29
N LEU A 309 10.88 -22.27 -11.32
CA LEU A 309 12.16 -22.92 -11.56
C LEU A 309 13.17 -22.65 -10.44
N LEU A 310 13.02 -21.51 -9.75
CA LEU A 310 13.80 -21.17 -8.57
C LEU A 310 12.91 -21.19 -7.33
N LYS A 311 13.27 -22.04 -6.36
CA LYS A 311 12.67 -22.00 -5.02
C LYS A 311 13.12 -20.73 -4.33
N GLN A 312 12.31 -19.68 -4.38
CA GLN A 312 12.74 -18.37 -3.94
C GLN A 312 12.79 -18.25 -2.40
N ALA A 313 13.74 -17.43 -1.94
CA ALA A 313 13.91 -17.08 -0.54
C ALA A 313 12.69 -16.31 0.00
N LYS A 314 12.40 -16.48 1.30
CA LYS A 314 11.29 -15.84 2.04
C LYS A 314 11.40 -14.30 2.19
N LEU A 315 12.25 -13.66 1.40
CA LEU A 315 12.54 -12.23 1.53
C LEU A 315 11.41 -11.37 0.95
N PRO A 316 11.21 -10.15 1.47
CA PRO A 316 10.37 -9.13 0.83
C PRO A 316 10.83 -8.81 -0.59
N GLY A 317 9.87 -8.64 -1.51
CA GLY A 317 10.16 -8.37 -2.92
C GLY A 317 11.02 -7.13 -3.15
N LYS A 318 10.87 -6.06 -2.37
CA LYS A 318 11.76 -4.87 -2.46
C LYS A 318 13.24 -5.21 -2.25
N LEU A 319 13.55 -6.12 -1.32
CA LEU A 319 14.93 -6.52 -1.06
C LEU A 319 15.47 -7.41 -2.18
N VAL A 320 14.62 -8.30 -2.71
CA VAL A 320 14.97 -9.12 -3.87
C VAL A 320 15.23 -8.25 -5.11
N ALA A 321 14.40 -7.24 -5.36
CA ALA A 321 14.56 -6.29 -6.45
C ALA A 321 15.90 -5.55 -6.37
N LEU A 322 16.26 -5.07 -5.17
CA LEU A 322 17.55 -4.43 -4.95
C LEU A 322 18.73 -5.41 -5.16
N GLN A 323 18.59 -6.67 -4.72
CA GLN A 323 19.58 -7.71 -5.00
C GLN A 323 19.73 -8.00 -6.50
N GLN A 324 18.63 -8.00 -7.26
CA GLN A 324 18.65 -8.13 -8.72
C GLN A 324 19.41 -6.97 -9.36
N THR A 325 19.18 -5.73 -8.94
CA THR A 325 19.92 -4.55 -9.40
C THR A 325 21.43 -4.67 -9.14
N PHE A 326 21.82 -5.08 -7.92
CA PHE A 326 23.24 -5.28 -7.60
C PHE A 326 23.87 -6.41 -8.42
N ARG A 327 23.17 -7.55 -8.55
CA ARG A 327 23.64 -8.67 -9.38
C ARG A 327 23.80 -8.24 -10.84
N PHE A 328 22.85 -7.50 -11.38
CA PHE A 328 22.94 -6.94 -12.73
C PHE A 328 24.20 -6.09 -12.90
N PHE A 329 24.51 -5.21 -11.95
CA PHE A 329 25.74 -4.42 -12.00
C PHE A 329 27.03 -5.21 -11.89
N THR A 330 27.05 -6.30 -11.11
CA THR A 330 28.22 -7.19 -11.08
C THR A 330 28.47 -7.86 -12.43
N GLN A 331 27.41 -8.11 -13.20
CA GLN A 331 27.49 -8.70 -14.54
C GLN A 331 27.75 -7.65 -15.63
N HIS A 332 27.34 -6.40 -15.40
CA HIS A 332 27.46 -5.29 -16.35
C HIS A 332 28.13 -4.08 -15.71
N PRO A 333 29.44 -4.14 -15.39
CA PRO A 333 30.13 -3.09 -14.65
C PRO A 333 30.10 -1.72 -15.35
N ALA A 334 30.10 -1.70 -16.69
CA ALA A 334 29.97 -0.46 -17.46
C ALA A 334 28.64 0.29 -17.22
N LYS A 335 27.61 -0.40 -16.72
CA LYS A 335 26.28 0.17 -16.43
C LYS A 335 26.17 0.72 -15.02
N ILE A 336 27.17 0.51 -14.15
CA ILE A 336 27.15 1.01 -12.77
C ILE A 336 26.94 2.53 -12.73
N PHE A 337 27.62 3.26 -13.62
CA PHE A 337 27.58 4.73 -13.59
C PHE A 337 26.33 5.32 -14.24
N THR A 338 25.90 4.78 -15.38
CA THR A 338 24.82 5.39 -16.19
C THR A 338 23.51 4.60 -16.19
N GLY A 339 23.48 3.41 -15.58
CA GLY A 339 22.31 2.55 -15.53
C GLY A 339 21.97 1.92 -16.88
N THR A 340 20.82 1.25 -16.93
CA THR A 340 20.34 0.53 -18.12
C THR A 340 19.70 1.44 -19.18
N GLY A 341 19.20 2.60 -18.76
CA GLY A 341 18.36 3.51 -19.55
C GLY A 341 16.88 3.49 -19.12
N ILE A 342 16.15 4.55 -19.49
CA ILE A 342 14.74 4.74 -19.16
C ILE A 342 13.90 3.56 -19.62
N GLY A 343 13.06 3.02 -18.74
CA GLY A 343 12.09 1.98 -19.07
C GLY A 343 12.71 0.60 -19.36
N LYS A 344 13.97 0.38 -18.98
CA LYS A 344 14.69 -0.87 -19.25
C LYS A 344 14.92 -1.76 -18.03
N PHE A 345 14.62 -1.29 -16.81
CA PHE A 345 14.87 -2.10 -15.61
C PHE A 345 13.83 -1.94 -14.52
N SER A 346 13.59 -0.75 -13.97
CA SER A 346 12.72 -0.57 -12.80
C SER A 346 12.06 0.80 -12.85
N SER A 347 10.88 0.89 -13.45
CA SER A 347 10.09 2.14 -13.53
C SER A 347 8.62 1.85 -13.77
N LYS A 348 7.74 2.80 -13.40
CA LYS A 348 6.30 2.68 -13.69
C LYS A 348 6.07 2.63 -15.20
N LEU A 349 6.87 3.37 -15.96
CA LEU A 349 6.90 3.36 -17.42
C LEU A 349 7.30 2.01 -18.01
N ALA A 350 8.28 1.29 -17.46
CA ALA A 350 8.60 -0.07 -17.91
C ALA A 350 7.39 -1.01 -17.79
N PHE A 351 6.67 -0.94 -16.66
CA PHE A 351 5.42 -1.69 -16.47
C PHE A 351 4.32 -1.26 -17.46
N ARG A 352 4.18 0.04 -17.75
CA ARG A 352 3.23 0.54 -18.77
C ARG A 352 3.57 0.00 -20.16
N ALA A 353 4.84 0.05 -20.54
CA ALA A 353 5.32 -0.33 -21.87
C ALA A 353 5.06 -1.80 -22.23
N THR A 354 4.78 -2.66 -21.25
CA THR A 354 4.30 -4.03 -21.47
C THR A 354 2.92 -4.11 -22.14
N ALA A 355 2.11 -3.04 -22.07
CA ALA A 355 0.69 -3.00 -22.42
C ALA A 355 -0.19 -4.07 -21.75
N MET A 356 0.25 -4.62 -20.62
CA MET A 356 -0.54 -5.55 -19.80
C MET A 356 -1.48 -4.83 -18.81
N ASN A 357 -1.59 -3.50 -18.91
CA ASN A 357 -2.39 -2.64 -18.02
C ASN A 357 -2.01 -2.72 -16.52
N LEU A 358 -0.75 -3.04 -16.21
CA LEU A 358 -0.27 -3.15 -14.82
C LEU A 358 -0.26 -1.81 -14.09
N THR A 359 0.12 -0.73 -14.78
CA THR A 359 0.28 0.61 -14.19
C THR A 359 -0.35 1.72 -15.06
N GLY A 360 -1.40 1.36 -15.79
CA GLY A 360 -2.10 2.22 -16.75
C GLY A 360 -2.00 1.68 -18.18
N GLY A 361 -2.66 2.37 -19.11
CA GLY A 361 -2.68 2.00 -20.52
C GLY A 361 -1.41 2.38 -21.27
N TYR A 362 -1.10 1.62 -22.32
CA TYR A 362 -0.02 1.91 -23.26
C TYR A 362 -0.41 1.40 -24.66
N PRO A 363 -0.03 2.10 -25.76
CA PRO A 363 -0.43 1.68 -27.10
C PRO A 363 0.10 0.28 -27.44
N ALA A 364 -0.79 -0.67 -27.74
CA ALA A 364 -0.42 -2.07 -28.02
C ALA A 364 0.57 -2.22 -29.19
N LYS A 365 0.53 -1.30 -30.18
CA LYS A 365 1.45 -1.30 -31.32
C LYS A 365 2.89 -0.91 -30.96
N LEU A 366 3.08 -0.25 -29.82
CA LEU A 366 4.37 0.27 -29.37
C LEU A 366 4.95 -0.54 -28.20
N VAL A 367 4.38 -1.72 -27.91
CA VAL A 367 4.82 -2.58 -26.81
C VAL A 367 6.32 -2.77 -26.83
N TYR A 368 6.92 -2.57 -25.66
CA TYR A 368 8.34 -2.72 -25.45
C TYR A 368 8.58 -3.36 -24.09
N ILE A 369 9.27 -4.50 -24.09
CA ILE A 369 9.69 -5.19 -22.88
C ILE A 369 11.18 -5.46 -23.05
N ASN A 370 12.02 -4.80 -22.25
CA ASN A 370 13.45 -5.07 -22.26
C ASN A 370 13.76 -6.39 -21.53
N ASP A 371 14.75 -7.14 -21.99
CA ASP A 371 15.13 -8.43 -21.39
C ASP A 371 15.61 -8.30 -19.94
N ASP A 372 16.32 -7.21 -19.61
CA ASP A 372 16.79 -6.95 -18.23
C ASP A 372 15.60 -6.69 -17.31
N PHE A 373 14.64 -5.87 -17.73
CA PHE A 373 13.38 -5.68 -17.00
C PHE A 373 12.59 -6.98 -16.87
N LYS A 374 12.46 -7.72 -17.97
CA LYS A 374 11.66 -8.94 -18.06
C LYS A 374 12.14 -10.01 -17.08
N SER A 375 13.44 -10.29 -17.09
CA SER A 375 14.08 -11.34 -16.30
C SER A 375 14.32 -10.96 -14.82
N ASN A 376 14.16 -9.69 -14.47
CA ASN A 376 14.32 -9.18 -13.11
C ASN A 376 12.98 -8.70 -12.53
N HIS A 377 12.71 -7.40 -12.61
CA HIS A 377 11.60 -6.76 -11.90
C HIS A 377 10.22 -7.20 -12.37
N LEU A 378 10.04 -7.45 -13.67
CA LEU A 378 8.76 -7.94 -14.18
C LEU A 378 8.50 -9.37 -13.70
N ASP A 379 9.50 -10.25 -13.78
CA ASP A 379 9.40 -11.63 -13.28
C ASP A 379 9.07 -11.66 -11.78
N LEU A 380 9.74 -10.82 -11.00
CA LEU A 380 9.49 -10.69 -9.57
C LEU A 380 8.09 -10.15 -9.27
N TYR A 381 7.63 -9.14 -10.01
CA TYR A 381 6.27 -8.63 -9.90
C TYR A 381 5.25 -9.73 -10.23
N LEU A 382 5.42 -10.41 -11.37
CA LEU A 382 4.53 -11.49 -11.80
C LEU A 382 4.48 -12.62 -10.77
N PHE A 383 5.61 -12.99 -10.17
CA PHE A 383 5.64 -13.99 -9.11
C PHE A 383 4.75 -13.61 -7.93
N TYR A 384 4.88 -12.40 -7.39
CA TYR A 384 4.07 -12.01 -6.23
C TYR A 384 2.62 -11.70 -6.58
N PHE A 385 2.34 -11.14 -7.75
CA PHE A 385 1.02 -10.64 -8.15
C PHE A 385 0.19 -11.63 -9.00
N THR A 386 0.69 -12.84 -9.20
CA THR A 386 -0.11 -13.97 -9.74
C THR A 386 -0.25 -15.14 -8.77
N ASP A 387 0.42 -15.08 -7.61
CA ASP A 387 0.25 -16.04 -6.52
C ASP A 387 -0.96 -15.62 -5.64
N LYS A 388 -1.04 -16.12 -4.41
CA LYS A 388 -2.12 -15.79 -3.47
C LYS A 388 -2.14 -14.30 -3.11
N ASP A 389 -3.35 -13.78 -2.88
CA ASP A 389 -3.62 -12.42 -2.43
C ASP A 389 -2.77 -11.94 -1.24
N ASP A 390 -2.37 -12.85 -0.34
CA ASP A 390 -1.46 -12.56 0.77
C ASP A 390 -0.11 -11.97 0.32
N TYR A 391 0.28 -12.18 -0.94
CA TYR A 391 1.49 -11.65 -1.55
C TYR A 391 1.29 -10.31 -2.25
N HIS A 392 0.04 -9.88 -2.50
CA HIS A 392 -0.32 -8.64 -3.21
C HIS A 392 -0.14 -7.40 -2.32
N SER A 393 1.03 -7.28 -1.70
CA SER A 393 1.35 -6.16 -0.82
C SER A 393 2.42 -5.27 -1.41
N VAL A 394 2.32 -3.98 -1.10
CA VAL A 394 3.35 -2.96 -1.33
C VAL A 394 4.74 -3.42 -0.87
N MET A 395 4.84 -4.22 0.20
CA MET A 395 6.13 -4.74 0.69
C MET A 395 6.80 -5.73 -0.29
N ASN A 396 5.98 -6.46 -1.06
CA ASN A 396 6.44 -7.42 -2.06
C ASN A 396 6.54 -6.81 -3.47
N SER A 397 5.94 -5.64 -3.68
CA SER A 397 6.14 -4.88 -4.92
C SER A 397 7.62 -4.50 -5.08
N PRO A 398 8.23 -4.72 -6.25
CA PRO A 398 9.61 -4.32 -6.51
C PRO A 398 9.80 -2.80 -6.61
N ASN A 399 8.71 -2.04 -6.56
CA ASN A 399 8.73 -0.60 -6.83
C ASN A 399 9.55 0.17 -5.79
N SER A 400 10.46 1.02 -6.25
CA SER A 400 11.16 1.98 -5.39
C SER A 400 11.75 3.08 -6.26
N THR A 401 11.62 4.33 -5.81
CA THR A 401 12.27 5.48 -6.45
C THR A 401 13.80 5.34 -6.39
N TYR A 402 14.36 4.84 -5.28
CA TYR A 402 15.81 4.64 -5.17
C TYR A 402 16.31 3.60 -6.16
N ASP A 403 15.60 2.47 -6.25
CA ASP A 403 15.96 1.40 -7.17
C ASP A 403 15.76 1.80 -8.63
N GLN A 404 14.73 2.57 -8.95
CA GLN A 404 14.56 3.19 -10.27
C GLN A 404 15.74 4.11 -10.62
N LEU A 405 16.09 5.03 -9.73
CA LEU A 405 17.20 5.97 -9.94
C LEU A 405 18.52 5.22 -10.14
N LEU A 406 18.76 4.22 -9.31
CA LEU A 406 19.96 3.42 -9.35
C LEU A 406 20.01 2.54 -10.61
N SER A 407 18.98 1.75 -10.90
CA SER A 407 19.01 0.77 -12.00
C SER A 407 18.91 1.42 -13.39
N GLU A 408 18.06 2.44 -13.58
CA GLU A 408 17.85 3.04 -14.91
C GLU A 408 18.86 4.15 -15.23
N TYR A 409 19.35 4.87 -14.21
CA TYR A 409 20.26 6.02 -14.38
C TYR A 409 21.63 5.84 -13.71
N GLY A 410 21.86 4.70 -13.05
CA GLY A 410 23.14 4.36 -12.41
C GLY A 410 23.41 5.16 -11.14
N LEU A 411 24.63 5.03 -10.63
CA LEU A 411 25.13 5.85 -9.55
C LEU A 411 25.06 7.34 -9.88
N ALA A 412 25.23 7.74 -11.15
CA ALA A 412 25.13 9.14 -11.55
C ALA A 412 23.72 9.71 -11.30
N GLY A 413 22.66 8.95 -11.61
CA GLY A 413 21.28 9.36 -11.33
C GLY A 413 20.98 9.44 -9.84
N LEU A 414 21.35 8.41 -9.08
CA LEU A 414 21.17 8.39 -7.63
C LEU A 414 21.93 9.52 -6.93
N LEU A 415 23.20 9.74 -7.30
CA LEU A 415 24.02 10.84 -6.77
C LEU A 415 23.44 12.20 -7.17
N SER A 416 22.94 12.35 -8.40
CA SER A 416 22.28 13.60 -8.82
C SER A 416 21.07 13.91 -7.95
N PHE A 417 20.26 12.89 -7.64
CA PHE A 417 19.15 13.05 -6.71
C PHE A 417 19.64 13.45 -5.30
N VAL A 418 20.64 12.76 -4.75
CA VAL A 418 21.16 13.10 -3.41
C VAL A 418 21.74 14.53 -3.38
N ILE A 419 22.61 14.86 -4.33
CA ILE A 419 23.38 16.12 -4.33
C ILE A 419 22.53 17.32 -4.73
N PHE A 420 21.68 17.20 -5.75
CA PHE A 420 20.93 18.35 -6.27
C PHE A 420 19.55 18.48 -5.66
N TYR A 421 18.91 17.37 -5.27
CA TYR A 421 17.56 17.41 -4.72
C TYR A 421 17.56 17.38 -3.19
N LEU A 422 18.14 16.33 -2.59
CA LEU A 422 18.11 16.18 -1.12
C LEU A 422 18.98 17.22 -0.42
N VAL A 423 20.21 17.45 -0.87
CA VAL A 423 21.10 18.46 -0.27
C VAL A 423 20.57 19.87 -0.49
N PHE A 424 19.89 20.15 -1.61
CA PHE A 424 19.24 21.45 -1.83
C PHE A 424 18.22 21.73 -0.71
N PHE A 425 17.29 20.81 -0.46
CA PHE A 425 16.32 20.99 0.62
C PHE A 425 16.97 20.96 2.01
N ALA A 426 17.94 20.06 2.25
CA ALA A 426 18.63 19.98 3.53
C ALA A 426 19.39 21.27 3.89
N LYS A 427 19.98 21.97 2.91
CA LYS A 427 20.66 23.26 3.13
C LYS A 427 19.69 24.40 3.46
N GLN A 428 18.48 24.35 2.92
CA GLN A 428 17.47 25.40 3.11
C GLN A 428 16.65 25.22 4.39
N VAL A 429 16.59 23.99 4.92
CA VAL A 429 15.81 23.67 6.12
C VAL A 429 16.64 23.92 7.39
N LYS A 430 16.19 24.88 8.21
CA LYS A 430 16.78 25.09 9.55
C LYS A 430 16.39 23.95 10.51
N LYS A 431 17.24 23.70 11.52
CA LYS A 431 17.14 22.58 12.48
C LYS A 431 15.82 22.45 13.28
N HIS A 432 15.00 23.50 13.35
CA HIS A 432 13.78 23.54 14.19
C HIS A 432 12.46 23.60 13.41
N ALA A 433 12.49 23.34 12.10
CA ALA A 433 11.33 23.49 11.24
C ALA A 433 10.55 22.17 11.04
N ALA A 434 9.23 22.29 10.85
CA ALA A 434 8.31 21.20 10.48
C ALA A 434 8.74 20.45 9.19
N ALA A 435 9.64 21.05 8.42
CA ALA A 435 10.24 20.45 7.23
C ALA A 435 11.08 19.19 7.51
N ILE A 436 11.76 19.06 8.66
CA ILE A 436 12.62 17.88 8.91
C ILE A 436 11.79 16.58 8.99
N PRO A 437 10.71 16.51 9.79
CA PRO A 437 9.85 15.33 9.81
C PRO A 437 9.22 15.00 8.45
N VAL A 438 8.86 16.02 7.67
CA VAL A 438 8.34 15.85 6.31
C VAL A 438 9.40 15.26 5.38
N ILE A 439 10.65 15.73 5.43
CA ILE A 439 11.77 15.16 4.66
C ILE A 439 12.05 13.72 5.10
N LEU A 440 12.13 13.45 6.41
CA LEU A 440 12.36 12.09 6.93
C LEU A 440 11.27 11.13 6.48
N PHE A 441 10.02 11.56 6.56
CA PHE A 441 8.88 10.80 6.06
C PHE A 441 9.02 10.51 4.57
N MET A 442 9.32 11.53 3.75
CA MET A 442 9.45 11.36 2.30
C MET A 442 10.65 10.50 1.88
N LEU A 443 11.77 10.58 2.60
CA LEU A 443 12.91 9.69 2.39
C LEU A 443 12.52 8.22 2.54
N GLY A 444 11.70 7.89 3.54
CA GLY A 444 11.11 6.57 3.67
C GLY A 444 10.11 6.28 2.54
N ALA A 445 9.29 7.26 2.16
CA ALA A 445 8.25 7.08 1.15
C ALA A 445 8.86 6.71 -0.20
N PHE A 446 10.04 7.24 -0.56
CA PHE A 446 10.77 6.86 -1.79
C PHE A 446 11.12 5.35 -1.90
N PHE A 447 11.06 4.57 -0.82
CA PHE A 447 11.14 3.10 -0.89
C PHE A 447 9.84 2.42 -1.33
N ILE A 448 8.72 3.12 -1.28
CA ILE A 448 7.38 2.54 -1.49
C ILE A 448 7.07 2.38 -2.97
N GLU A 449 7.25 3.43 -3.76
CA GLU A 449 6.72 3.54 -5.12
C GLU A 449 7.59 4.44 -6.02
N TYR A 450 7.28 4.51 -7.32
CA TYR A 450 7.92 5.39 -8.31
C TYR A 450 7.29 6.81 -8.31
N TRP A 451 7.53 7.59 -7.25
CA TRP A 451 6.74 8.80 -7.01
C TRP A 451 6.93 9.92 -8.04
N PHE A 452 8.09 10.01 -8.68
CA PHE A 452 8.33 11.02 -9.71
C PHE A 452 7.41 10.85 -10.94
N GLU A 453 6.98 9.63 -11.25
CA GLU A 453 6.12 9.37 -12.41
C GLU A 453 4.62 9.60 -12.14
N GLN A 454 4.23 9.90 -10.90
CA GLN A 454 2.81 10.04 -10.49
C GLN A 454 2.38 11.50 -10.31
N LEU A 455 3.31 12.46 -10.29
CA LEU A 455 3.05 13.91 -10.13
C LEU A 455 2.00 14.23 -9.04
N SER A 456 2.05 13.50 -7.91
CA SER A 456 1.06 13.61 -6.83
C SER A 456 1.75 13.95 -5.51
N VAL A 457 2.35 12.95 -4.86
CA VAL A 457 2.99 13.09 -3.55
C VAL A 457 4.17 14.06 -3.58
N VAL A 458 5.05 13.95 -4.58
CA VAL A 458 6.28 14.76 -4.65
C VAL A 458 5.97 16.25 -4.78
N ILE A 459 5.01 16.62 -5.63
CA ILE A 459 4.56 18.01 -5.79
C ILE A 459 4.06 18.57 -4.46
N PHE A 460 3.27 17.77 -3.74
CA PHE A 460 2.73 18.20 -2.46
C PHE A 460 3.82 18.32 -1.39
N PHE A 461 4.75 17.37 -1.34
CA PHE A 461 5.94 17.47 -0.50
C PHE A 461 6.74 18.76 -0.78
N GLU A 462 7.03 19.04 -2.05
CA GLU A 462 7.78 20.23 -2.46
C GLU A 462 7.08 21.52 -2.05
N LEU A 463 5.75 21.58 -2.20
CA LEU A 463 4.93 22.71 -1.73
C LEU A 463 5.13 22.96 -0.24
N LEU A 464 5.04 21.90 0.59
CA LEU A 464 5.20 22.03 2.05
C LEU A 464 6.60 22.52 2.43
N ILE A 465 7.64 22.01 1.78
CA ILE A 465 9.02 22.42 2.08
C ILE A 465 9.29 23.86 1.61
N LEU A 466 8.85 24.22 0.41
CA LEU A 466 9.02 25.58 -0.13
C LEU A 466 8.27 26.62 0.70
N LEU A 467 7.05 26.31 1.15
CA LEU A 467 6.29 27.17 2.07
C LEU A 467 7.07 27.40 3.36
N ASN A 468 7.58 26.33 3.98
CA ASN A 468 8.37 26.44 5.20
C ASN A 468 9.64 27.29 5.01
N ILE A 469 10.32 27.16 3.85
CA ILE A 469 11.49 27.98 3.50
C ILE A 469 11.10 29.47 3.43
N LYS A 470 9.97 29.78 2.78
CA LYS A 470 9.45 31.14 2.67
C LYS A 470 9.21 31.76 4.05
N GLU A 471 8.46 31.10 4.92
CA GLU A 471 8.15 31.58 6.27
C GLU A 471 9.41 31.81 7.11
N THR A 472 10.36 30.89 7.03
CA THR A 472 11.62 30.96 7.77
C THR A 472 12.50 32.14 7.32
N THR A 473 12.42 32.50 6.03
CA THR A 473 13.17 33.62 5.45
C THR A 473 12.55 34.95 5.87
N VAL A 474 11.22 35.08 5.80
CA VAL A 474 10.50 36.28 6.24
C VAL A 474 10.77 36.57 7.73
N ASN A 475 10.68 35.56 8.59
CA ASN A 475 10.95 35.71 10.02
C ASN A 475 12.39 36.15 10.32
N LYS A 476 13.36 35.74 9.49
CA LYS A 476 14.76 36.17 9.66
C LYS A 476 14.91 37.65 9.34
N ASN A 477 14.31 38.11 8.24
CA ASN A 477 14.41 39.51 7.82
C ASN A 477 13.76 40.44 8.86
N ASN A 478 12.61 40.05 9.40
CA ASN A 478 11.92 40.81 10.45
C ASN A 478 12.67 40.85 11.80
N ALA A 479 13.55 39.87 12.07
CA ALA A 479 14.37 39.85 13.28
C ALA A 479 15.66 40.67 13.15
N THR A 480 16.06 41.01 11.92
CA THR A 480 17.26 41.83 11.63
C THR A 480 16.94 43.29 11.33
N SER A 481 15.67 43.60 11.02
CA SER A 481 15.13 44.96 10.93
C SER A 481 14.72 45.44 12.31
#